data_AF-A0A378CDY4-F1
#
_entry.id   AF-A0A378CDY4-F1
#
_cell.length_a   1.000
_cell.length_b   1.000
_cell.length_c   1.000
_cell.angle_alpha   90.00
_cell.angle_beta   90.00
_cell.angle_gamma   90.00
#
_symmetry.space_group_name_H-M   'P 1'
#
loop_
_entity.id
_entity.type
_entity.pdbx_description
1 polymer ?
#
loop_
_entity_poly.entity_id
_entity_poly.type
_entity_poly.pdbx_seq_one_letter_code
_entity_poly.pdbx_strand_id
1 'polypeptide(L)'
;MAAPAVADKADNAFMMICTALVLFMTIPGIALFYGGLIRGKNVLSMLTQVIVTFGLVCVLWVIYGYTLAFGTGGSFFGSFDWVMLKNIELKALMGTFYQYIHVAFQGSFACITVGLIVGRWRNVFVSPRY
;
A
#
# COMPACT_ATOMS: atom_id res chain seq x y z
N MET A 1 31.08 -10.02 -16.79
CA MET A 1 30.81 -8.80 -16.01
C MET A 1 29.37 -8.39 -16.31
N ALA A 2 28.44 -8.56 -15.36
CA ALA A 2 27.08 -8.05 -15.55
C ALA A 2 27.17 -6.52 -15.55
N ALA A 3 26.55 -5.87 -16.54
CA ALA A 3 26.47 -4.41 -16.59
C ALA A 3 25.93 -3.91 -15.23
N PRO A 4 26.45 -2.80 -14.68
CA PRO A 4 25.86 -2.22 -13.48
C PRO A 4 24.37 -2.05 -13.79
N ALA A 5 23.49 -2.56 -12.93
CA ALA A 5 22.08 -2.25 -13.07
C ALA A 5 21.99 -0.73 -13.13
N VAL A 6 21.44 -0.21 -14.22
CA VAL A 6 21.15 1.21 -14.36
C VAL A 6 19.63 1.28 -14.40
N ALA A 7 19.06 2.17 -13.59
CA ALA A 7 17.62 2.40 -13.62
C ALA A 7 17.17 2.75 -15.05
N ASP A 8 16.29 1.93 -15.63
CA ASP A 8 15.62 2.29 -16.86
C ASP A 8 14.54 3.34 -16.54
N LYS A 9 14.58 4.48 -17.22
CA LYS A 9 13.63 5.57 -17.01
C LYS A 9 12.22 5.20 -17.46
N ALA A 10 12.08 4.35 -18.48
CA ALA A 10 10.80 3.85 -18.95
C ALA A 10 10.17 2.90 -17.92
N ASP A 11 10.95 1.96 -17.36
CA ASP A 11 10.47 1.05 -16.32
C ASP A 11 10.06 1.82 -15.05
N ASN A 12 10.85 2.83 -14.65
CA ASN A 12 10.50 3.70 -13.53
C ASN A 12 9.19 4.45 -13.78
N ALA A 13 9.03 5.06 -14.96
CA ALA A 13 7.81 5.79 -15.32
C ALA A 13 6.59 4.87 -15.32
N PHE A 14 6.72 3.69 -15.94
CA PHE A 14 5.67 2.69 -15.99
C PHE A 14 5.27 2.23 -14.58
N MET A 15 6.25 1.88 -13.74
CA MET A 15 5.99 1.41 -12.37
C MET A 15 5.37 2.49 -11.48
N MET A 16 5.76 3.77 -11.65
CA MET A 16 5.11 4.89 -10.97
C MET A 16 3.66 5.06 -11.41
N ILE A 17 3.37 4.95 -12.72
CA ILE A 17 2.01 4.98 -13.26
C ILE A 17 1.19 3.82 -12.71
N CYS A 18 1.72 2.59 -12.72
CA CYS A 18 1.07 1.42 -12.15
C CYS A 18 0.75 1.62 -10.66
N THR A 19 1.68 2.17 -9.89
CA THR A 19 1.47 2.49 -8.47
C THR A 19 0.33 3.50 -8.29
N ALA A 20 0.31 4.56 -9.10
CA ALA A 20 -0.76 5.55 -9.07
C ALA A 20 -2.13 4.93 -9.41
N LEU A 21 -2.19 4.02 -10.40
CA LEU A 21 -3.42 3.31 -10.77
C LEU A 21 -3.93 2.42 -9.63
N VAL A 22 -3.05 1.70 -8.92
CA VAL A 22 -3.46 0.86 -7.78
C VAL A 22 -3.93 1.72 -6.60
N LEU A 23 -3.27 2.85 -6.33
CA LEU A 23 -3.73 3.79 -5.32
C LEU A 23 -5.10 4.38 -5.68
N PHE A 24 -5.35 4.65 -6.97
CA PHE A 24 -6.65 5.12 -7.45
C PHE A 24 -7.79 4.09 -7.23
N MET A 25 -7.47 2.79 -7.27
CA MET A 25 -8.44 1.75 -6.90
C MET A 25 -8.86 1.84 -5.43
N THR A 26 -7.96 2.29 -4.54
CA THR A 26 -8.27 2.46 -3.13
C THR A 26 -9.01 3.77 -2.87
N ILE A 27 -8.51 4.88 -3.44
CA ILE A 27 -9.08 6.22 -3.33
C ILE A 27 -9.28 6.80 -4.75
N PRO A 28 -10.51 6.95 -5.27
CA PRO A 28 -11.82 6.76 -4.63
C PRO A 28 -12.48 5.40 -4.91
N GLY A 29 -11.85 4.47 -5.64
CA GLY A 29 -12.52 3.26 -6.18
C GLY A 29 -13.29 2.43 -5.14
N ILE A 30 -12.59 1.93 -4.12
CA ILE A 30 -13.17 1.16 -3.00
C ILE A 30 -14.14 2.01 -2.18
N ALA A 31 -13.78 3.27 -1.91
CA ALA A 31 -14.60 4.17 -1.12
C ALA A 31 -15.99 4.42 -1.75
N LEU A 32 -16.04 4.58 -3.08
CA LEU A 32 -17.28 4.72 -3.84
C LEU A 32 -18.00 3.38 -3.99
N PHE A 33 -17.28 2.28 -4.21
CA PHE A 33 -17.86 0.96 -4.33
C PHE A 33 -18.60 0.53 -3.06
N TYR A 34 -17.96 0.66 -1.89
CA TYR A 34 -18.62 0.39 -0.61
C TYR A 34 -19.61 1.50 -0.21
N GLY A 35 -19.33 2.75 -0.57
CA GLY A 35 -20.24 3.87 -0.32
C GLY A 35 -21.60 3.73 -1.01
N GLY A 36 -21.61 3.24 -2.26
CA GLY A 36 -22.85 3.00 -3.02
C GLY A 36 -23.69 1.81 -2.54
N LEU A 37 -23.07 0.86 -1.83
CA LEU A 37 -23.75 -0.33 -1.28
C LEU A 37 -24.32 -0.09 0.13
N ILE A 38 -24.00 1.04 0.77
CA ILE A 38 -24.37 1.35 2.16
C ILE A 38 -25.47 2.42 2.18
N ARG A 39 -26.37 2.33 3.16
CA ARG A 39 -27.40 3.37 3.40
C ARG A 39 -26.75 4.75 3.54
N GLY A 40 -27.27 5.73 2.81
CA GLY A 40 -26.76 7.12 2.75
C GLY A 40 -26.40 7.74 4.10
N LYS A 41 -27.16 7.43 5.16
CA LYS A 41 -26.90 7.92 6.53
C LYS A 41 -25.53 7.51 7.12
N ASN A 42 -24.89 6.47 6.61
CA ASN A 42 -23.62 5.95 7.12
C ASN A 42 -22.44 6.17 6.16
N VAL A 43 -22.67 6.73 4.97
CA VAL A 43 -21.65 6.88 3.92
C VAL A 43 -20.54 7.83 4.37
N LEU A 44 -20.89 8.94 5.02
CA LEU A 44 -19.91 9.91 5.50
C LEU A 44 -18.92 9.29 6.49
N SER A 45 -19.42 8.52 7.45
CA SER A 45 -18.55 7.84 8.42
C SER A 45 -17.66 6.81 7.72
N MET A 46 -18.21 6.08 6.75
CA MET A 46 -17.47 5.10 5.95
C MET A 46 -16.25 5.72 5.26
N LEU A 47 -16.47 6.85 4.57
CA LEU A 47 -15.42 7.56 3.84
C LEU A 47 -14.30 8.01 4.79
N THR A 48 -14.64 8.55 5.97
CA THR A 48 -13.65 8.94 6.99
C THR A 48 -12.82 7.73 7.44
N GLN A 49 -13.44 6.58 7.67
CA GLN A 49 -12.72 5.39 8.13
C GLN A 49 -11.78 4.83 7.05
N VAL A 50 -12.19 4.83 5.77
CA VAL A 50 -11.33 4.42 4.66
C VAL A 50 -10.13 5.34 4.54
N ILE A 51 -10.30 6.66 4.65
CA ILE A 51 -9.19 7.62 4.59
C ILE A 51 -8.22 7.45 5.77
N VAL A 52 -8.73 7.31 7.00
CA VAL A 52 -7.90 7.14 8.20
C VAL A 52 -7.13 5.82 8.17
N THR A 53 -7.79 4.73 7.80
CA THR A 53 -7.14 3.41 7.70
C THR A 53 -6.13 3.36 6.57
N PHE A 54 -6.40 3.99 5.42
CA PHE A 54 -5.43 4.15 4.35
C PHE A 54 -4.16 4.89 4.83
N GLY A 55 -4.33 6.02 5.52
CA GLY A 55 -3.21 6.77 6.09
C GLY A 55 -2.40 5.94 7.09
N LEU A 56 -3.08 5.20 7.97
CA LEU A 56 -2.43 4.29 8.92
C LEU A 56 -1.60 3.21 8.20
N VAL A 57 -2.16 2.56 7.18
CA VAL A 57 -1.47 1.49 6.43
C VAL A 57 -0.25 2.04 5.70
N CYS A 58 -0.35 3.21 5.05
CA CYS A 58 0.78 3.87 4.42
C CYS A 58 1.94 4.10 5.41
N VAL A 59 1.62 4.58 6.62
CA VAL A 59 2.63 4.83 7.66
C VAL A 59 3.24 3.52 8.17
N LEU A 60 2.41 2.52 8.49
CA LEU A 60 2.90 1.22 8.97
C LEU A 60 3.74 0.49 7.90
N TRP A 61 3.38 0.65 6.63
CA TRP A 61 4.14 0.11 5.50
C TRP A 61 5.57 0.66 5.44
N VAL A 62 5.71 1.98 5.60
CA VAL A 62 7.01 2.66 5.60
C VAL A 62 7.83 2.35 6.85
N ILE A 63 7.18 2.23 8.02
CA ILE A 63 7.89 1.97 9.29
C ILE A 63 8.48 0.56 9.29
N TYR A 64 7.67 -0.47 9.07
CA TYR A 64 8.11 -1.87 9.17
C TYR A 64 7.58 -2.80 8.07
N GLY A 65 6.46 -2.47 7.41
CA GLY A 65 5.79 -3.38 6.48
C GLY A 65 6.67 -3.81 5.29
N TYR A 66 7.40 -2.87 4.70
CA TYR A 66 8.33 -3.18 3.61
C TYR A 66 9.45 -4.13 4.03
N THR A 67 9.99 -3.94 5.23
CA THR A 67 11.12 -4.71 5.77
C THR A 67 10.74 -6.15 6.11
N LEU A 68 9.54 -6.34 6.64
CA LEU A 68 9.05 -7.67 6.98
C LEU A 68 8.68 -8.48 5.74
N ALA A 69 8.27 -7.81 4.66
CA ALA A 69 7.90 -8.46 3.41
C ALA A 69 9.09 -8.75 2.48
N PHE A 70 10.06 -7.83 2.39
CA PHE A 70 11.15 -7.90 1.42
C PHE A 70 12.55 -7.85 2.04
N GLY A 71 12.68 -7.70 3.35
CA GLY A 71 13.96 -7.74 4.04
C GLY A 71 14.62 -9.11 3.95
N THR A 72 15.94 -9.13 4.03
CA THR A 72 16.77 -10.34 4.01
C THR A 72 16.60 -11.14 5.31
N GLY A 73 15.56 -11.98 5.39
CA GLY A 73 15.22 -12.81 6.55
C GLY A 73 14.80 -14.24 6.18
N GLY A 74 14.23 -14.97 7.14
CA GLY A 74 13.79 -16.37 6.97
C GLY A 74 12.50 -16.51 6.14
N SER A 75 12.09 -17.74 5.83
CA SER A 75 10.92 -18.03 4.96
C SER A 75 9.57 -17.41 5.39
N PHE A 76 9.42 -16.96 6.64
CA PHE A 76 8.15 -16.43 7.16
C PHE A 76 8.19 -14.94 7.50
N PHE A 77 9.36 -14.37 7.80
CA PHE A 77 9.54 -12.96 8.13
C PHE A 77 10.88 -12.46 7.60
N GLY A 78 10.86 -11.28 6.98
CA GLY A 78 12.07 -10.53 6.66
C GLY A 78 12.83 -10.05 7.91
N SER A 79 13.84 -9.22 7.68
CA SER A 79 14.65 -8.64 8.76
C SER A 79 14.29 -7.18 9.03
N PHE A 80 14.66 -6.67 10.22
CA PHE A 80 14.45 -5.28 10.62
C PHE A 80 15.53 -4.32 10.10
N ASP A 81 16.35 -4.75 9.14
CA ASP A 81 17.51 -3.99 8.65
C ASP A 81 17.14 -2.72 7.88
N TRP A 82 15.90 -2.67 7.36
CA TRP A 82 15.38 -1.58 6.53
C TRP A 82 14.28 -0.75 7.22
N VAL A 83 14.20 -0.79 8.55
CA VAL A 83 13.12 -0.09 9.31
C VAL A 83 13.18 1.40 8.99
N MET A 84 12.02 2.01 8.70
CA MET A 84 11.90 3.37 8.18
C MET A 84 12.66 3.65 6.86
N LEU A 85 12.90 2.62 6.04
CA LEU A 85 13.74 2.73 4.82
C LEU A 85 15.20 3.11 5.12
N LYS A 86 15.63 2.97 6.39
CA LYS A 86 17.02 3.23 6.78
C LYS A 86 17.92 2.20 6.07
N ASN A 87 19.05 2.64 5.53
CA ASN A 87 19.97 1.86 4.67
C ASN A 87 19.53 1.58 3.23
N ILE A 88 18.43 2.17 2.73
CA ILE A 88 18.14 2.14 1.29
C ILE A 88 18.68 3.43 0.66
N GLU A 89 19.69 3.30 -0.19
CA GLU A 89 20.16 4.44 -0.97
C GLU A 89 19.08 4.90 -1.97
N LEU A 90 18.96 6.20 -2.21
CA LEU A 90 18.06 6.75 -3.25
C LEU A 90 18.32 6.20 -4.65
N LYS A 91 19.54 5.72 -4.89
CA LYS A 91 19.96 5.07 -6.13
C LYS A 91 19.99 3.54 -6.05
N ALA A 92 19.49 2.95 -4.97
CA ALA A 92 19.38 1.51 -4.84
C ALA A 92 18.40 0.97 -5.88
N LEU A 93 18.79 -0.13 -6.52
CA LEU A 93 18.06 -0.74 -7.62
C LEU A 93 17.53 -2.09 -7.17
N MET A 94 16.26 -2.34 -7.50
CA MET A 94 15.64 -3.66 -7.42
C MET A 94 15.32 -4.09 -8.85
N GLY A 95 16.20 -4.91 -9.44
CA GLY A 95 16.12 -5.27 -10.85
C GLY A 95 16.50 -4.10 -11.76
N THR A 96 15.54 -3.59 -12.54
CA THR A 96 15.75 -2.53 -13.55
C THR A 96 15.25 -1.14 -13.12
N PHE A 97 14.66 -1.02 -11.92
CA PHE A 97 14.05 0.23 -11.43
C PHE A 97 14.44 0.56 -9.98
N TYR A 98 14.18 1.80 -9.55
CA TYR A 98 14.53 2.25 -8.19
C TYR A 98 13.75 1.50 -7.10
N GLN A 99 14.46 1.10 -6.05
CA GLN A 99 13.88 0.37 -4.92
C GLN A 99 12.74 1.15 -4.24
N TYR A 100 12.80 2.48 -4.20
CA TYR A 100 11.72 3.34 -3.69
C TYR A 100 10.40 3.17 -4.47
N ILE A 101 10.46 2.96 -5.78
CA ILE A 101 9.27 2.71 -6.60
C ILE A 101 8.70 1.34 -6.26
N HIS A 102 9.57 0.35 -6.02
CA HIS A 102 9.12 -0.97 -5.54
C HIS A 102 8.38 -0.89 -4.20
N VAL A 103 8.90 -0.11 -3.26
CA VAL A 103 8.25 0.12 -1.95
C VAL A 103 6.85 0.67 -2.14
N ALA A 104 6.69 1.71 -2.96
CA ALA A 104 5.41 2.36 -3.20
C ALA A 104 4.42 1.44 -3.91
N PHE A 105 4.88 0.71 -4.92
CA PHE A 105 4.07 -0.27 -5.66
C PHE A 105 3.53 -1.36 -4.73
N GLN A 106 4.40 -1.98 -3.93
CA GLN A 106 3.98 -3.03 -2.99
C GLN A 106 3.10 -2.48 -1.86
N GLY A 107 3.38 -1.26 -1.38
CA GLY A 107 2.55 -0.58 -0.39
C GLY A 107 1.13 -0.31 -0.87
N SER A 108 0.96 -0.04 -2.17
CA SER A 108 -0.37 0.14 -2.76
C SER A 108 -1.23 -1.15 -2.70
N PHE A 109 -0.62 -2.33 -2.81
CA PHE A 109 -1.31 -3.61 -2.59
C PHE A 109 -1.70 -3.82 -1.12
N ALA A 110 -0.83 -3.46 -0.17
CA ALA A 110 -1.21 -3.51 1.24
C ALA A 110 -2.40 -2.58 1.54
N CYS A 111 -2.42 -1.39 0.93
CA CYS A 111 -3.50 -0.42 1.08
C CYS A 111 -4.83 -0.95 0.54
N ILE A 112 -4.86 -1.53 -0.67
CA ILE A 112 -6.10 -2.06 -1.26
C ILE A 112 -6.65 -3.24 -0.46
N THR A 113 -5.79 -4.14 0.04
CA THR A 113 -6.21 -5.28 0.89
C THR A 113 -6.90 -4.81 2.17
N VAL A 114 -6.32 -3.82 2.87
CA VAL A 114 -6.94 -3.28 4.09
C VAL A 114 -8.22 -2.51 3.75
N GLY A 115 -8.24 -1.77 2.64
CA GLY A 115 -9.44 -1.08 2.14
C GLY A 115 -10.63 -2.02 1.95
N LEU A 116 -10.41 -3.22 1.39
CA LEU A 116 -11.44 -4.25 1.23
C LEU A 116 -11.98 -4.79 2.57
N ILE A 117 -11.09 -4.99 3.55
CA ILE A 117 -11.47 -5.49 4.89
C ILE A 117 -12.32 -4.45 5.62
N VAL A 118 -11.85 -3.20 5.65
CA VAL A 118 -12.55 -2.09 6.30
C VAL A 118 -13.91 -1.81 5.65
N GLY A 119 -13.95 -1.86 4.30
CA GLY A 119 -15.17 -1.75 3.51
C GLY A 119 -16.25 -2.76 3.90
N ARG A 120 -15.85 -4.01 4.20
CA ARG A 120 -16.77 -5.06 4.64
C ARG A 120 -17.20 -4.93 6.11
N TRP A 121 -16.29 -4.52 7.00
CA TRP A 121 -16.49 -4.59 8.45
C TRP A 121 -17.40 -3.51 9.05
N ARG A 122 -17.57 -2.37 8.37
CA ARG A 122 -18.49 -1.30 8.83
C ARG A 122 -19.94 -1.74 9.01
N ASN A 123 -20.40 -2.75 8.26
CA ASN A 123 -21.76 -3.27 8.41
C ASN A 123 -22.00 -3.93 9.78
N VAL A 124 -20.94 -4.25 10.54
CA VAL A 124 -21.03 -4.84 11.88
C VAL A 124 -21.16 -3.77 12.98
N PHE A 125 -20.42 -2.65 12.90
CA PHE A 125 -20.41 -1.62 13.96
C PHE A 125 -21.60 -0.63 13.93
N VAL A 126 -22.33 -0.52 12.81
CA VAL A 126 -23.50 0.37 12.69
C VAL A 126 -24.81 -0.40 12.62
N SER A 127 -24.79 -1.72 12.87
CA SER A 127 -26.01 -2.45 13.23
C SER A 127 -26.08 -2.48 14.76
N PRO A 128 -27.00 -1.74 15.41
CA PRO A 128 -27.23 -1.84 16.86
C PRO A 128 -27.94 -3.15 17.23
N ARG A 129 -27.69 -4.24 16.49
CA ARG A 129 -28.34 -5.54 16.66
C ARG A 129 -27.41 -6.62 17.20
N TYR A 130 -26.23 -6.25 17.71
CA TYR A 130 -25.48 -6.96 18.75
C TYR A 130 -24.75 -5.92 19.61
#